data_AF-A0A9P4QJF1-F1
#
_entry.id   AF-A0A9P4QJF1-F1
#
_cell.length_a   1.000
_cell.length_b   1.000
_cell.length_c   1.000
_cell.angle_alpha   90.00
_cell.angle_beta   90.00
_cell.angle_gamma   90.00
#
_symmetry.space_group_name_H-M   'P 1'
#
loop_
_entity.id
_entity.type
_entity.pdbx_description
1 polymer ?
#
loop_
_entity_poly.entity_id
_entity_poly.type
_entity_poly.pdbx_seq_one_letter_code
_entity_poly.pdbx_strand_id
1 'polypeptide(L)'
;MQKASQVYILLDALDECAQRAELMEVLRTIAGWQLRNVHMIMTSRKERDIENSLEQIVDPRNSICLQSDVVDKDIQQYVRERLSSDNALNKWSKDTALQHEIETALMKGSKGMFRWAVCQLDTLGKCRNRAMLRKSLASLPPTLDKTYDRILCAIAEEDFDYAIRILQWLAFSDRPLSVEEVAEVIAIDGTRDPAFDRDEVLEDPSEALDICFSLISIRGAGDDSRKQVAVLAHYSVKEYLVSDRIQNGQAARYWMQDTACHSMISHACVSYLIQFQQAEPIKGDMLTSFKLAQYSARFWASHVRWSKVGKSEIGQVVMDLLSMENAAYLNWIRLYDPDRPWAEPYLKKSLRDIATPLYYTANLGLETVVEILLDKGADVNAQGG
;
A
#
# COMPACT_ATOMS: atom_id res chain seq x y z
N MET A 1 -0.84 27.97 25.76
CA MET A 1 -0.16 26.81 25.16
C MET A 1 0.90 26.31 26.14
N GLN A 2 0.76 25.10 26.68
CA GLN A 2 1.84 24.46 27.43
C GLN A 2 2.97 24.16 26.44
N LYS A 3 4.16 24.74 26.66
CA LYS A 3 5.36 24.40 25.89
C LYS A 3 5.74 22.97 26.24
N ALA A 4 5.77 22.06 25.26
CA ALA A 4 6.35 20.74 25.45
C ALA A 4 7.82 20.90 25.87
N SER A 5 8.21 20.33 27.01
CA SER A 5 9.55 20.49 27.59
C SER A 5 10.63 19.79 26.76
N GLN A 6 10.28 18.69 26.08
CA GLN A 6 11.10 17.91 25.17
C GLN A 6 10.20 17.34 24.06
N VAL A 7 10.71 17.29 22.83
CA VAL A 7 10.04 16.76 21.65
C VAL A 7 10.98 15.74 21.00
N TYR A 8 10.46 14.55 20.70
CA TYR A 8 11.18 13.49 20.02
C TYR A 8 10.50 13.21 18.69
N ILE A 9 11.27 13.22 17.61
CA ILE A 9 10.80 12.94 16.25
C ILE A 9 11.53 11.68 15.78
N LEU A 10 10.76 10.69 15.36
CA LEU A 10 11.27 9.47 14.75
C LEU A 10 10.91 9.49 13.27
N LEU A 11 11.92 9.46 12.41
CA LEU A 11 11.76 9.34 10.96
C LEU A 11 12.23 7.95 10.54
N ASP A 12 11.28 7.09 10.20
CA ASP A 12 11.59 5.74 9.77
C ASP A 12 11.78 5.68 8.25
N ALA A 13 12.83 4.98 7.82
CA ALA A 13 13.17 4.64 6.44
C ALA A 13 13.16 5.84 5.47
N LEU A 14 14.12 6.77 5.63
CA LEU A 14 14.23 7.95 4.75
C LEU A 14 14.35 7.60 3.25
N ASP A 15 14.93 6.44 2.93
CA ASP A 15 15.00 5.91 1.57
C ASP A 15 13.63 5.54 0.99
N GLU A 16 12.60 5.37 1.79
CA GLU A 16 11.25 5.08 1.28
C GLU A 16 10.45 6.35 0.93
N CYS A 17 10.98 7.54 1.23
CA CYS A 17 10.34 8.81 0.89
C CYS A 17 10.44 9.07 -0.63
N ALA A 18 9.33 9.44 -1.28
CA ALA A 18 9.35 9.81 -2.70
C ALA A 18 9.90 11.24 -2.90
N GLN A 19 9.57 12.17 -2.00
CA GLN A 19 10.02 13.56 -2.03
C GLN A 19 11.30 13.78 -1.18
N ARG A 20 12.31 12.91 -1.35
CA ARG A 20 13.53 12.95 -0.50
C ARG A 20 14.22 14.31 -0.50
N ALA A 21 14.31 14.97 -1.65
CA ALA A 21 14.96 16.27 -1.75
C ALA A 21 14.30 17.33 -0.85
N GLU A 22 12.96 17.41 -0.89
CA GLU A 22 12.19 18.32 -0.04
C GLU A 22 12.32 17.96 1.44
N LEU A 23 12.29 16.66 1.77
CA LEU A 23 12.52 16.17 3.13
C LEU A 23 13.90 16.60 3.67
N MET A 24 14.95 16.49 2.85
CA MET A 24 16.30 16.91 3.26
C MET A 24 16.39 18.42 3.50
N GLU A 25 15.69 19.26 2.72
CA GLU A 25 15.60 20.70 2.98
C GLU A 25 14.89 21.01 4.31
N VAL A 26 13.80 20.28 4.61
CA VAL A 26 13.11 20.40 5.89
C VAL A 26 14.03 20.00 7.05
N LEU A 27 14.76 18.88 6.92
CA LEU A 27 15.70 18.42 7.96
C LEU A 27 16.82 19.44 8.20
N ARG A 28 17.37 20.02 7.12
CA ARG A 28 18.35 21.12 7.22
C ARG A 28 17.79 22.34 7.94
N THR A 29 16.54 22.69 7.64
CA THR A 29 15.84 23.81 8.30
C THR A 29 15.68 23.57 9.80
N ILE A 30 15.22 22.38 10.19
CA ILE A 30 15.04 22.00 11.60
C ILE A 30 16.38 21.99 12.34
N ALA A 31 17.43 21.41 11.74
CA ALA A 31 18.77 21.40 12.31
C ALA A 31 19.30 22.83 12.52
N GLY A 32 19.02 23.74 11.58
CA GLY A 32 19.39 25.16 11.65
C GLY A 32 18.74 25.93 12.80
N TRP A 33 17.60 25.48 13.33
CA TRP A 33 16.96 26.12 14.49
C TRP A 33 17.73 25.93 15.81
N GLN A 34 18.63 24.94 15.88
CA GLN A 34 19.45 24.63 17.06
C GLN A 34 18.63 24.49 18.36
N LEU A 35 17.42 23.91 18.26
CA LEU A 35 16.52 23.73 19.40
C LEU A 35 17.03 22.63 20.33
N ARG A 36 17.37 22.99 21.57
CA ARG A 36 17.89 22.04 22.58
C ARG A 36 16.85 21.03 23.09
N ASN A 37 15.58 21.28 22.83
CA ASN A 37 14.47 20.44 23.28
C ASN A 37 13.88 19.57 22.16
N VAL A 38 14.50 19.52 20.98
CA VAL A 38 14.08 18.67 19.86
C VAL A 38 15.15 17.62 19.60
N HIS A 39 14.75 16.35 19.62
CA HIS A 39 15.62 15.20 19.37
C HIS A 39 15.09 14.44 18.16
N MET A 40 16.00 14.04 17.27
CA MET A 40 15.65 13.29 16.06
C MET A 40 16.39 11.96 16.03
N ILE A 41 15.65 10.90 15.73
CA ILE A 41 16.19 9.60 15.33
C ILE A 41 15.71 9.34 13.92
N MET A 42 16.62 8.91 13.06
CA MET A 42 16.34 8.64 11.66
C MET A 42 16.91 7.28 11.29
N THR A 43 16.17 6.51 10.51
CA THR A 43 16.65 5.24 9.94
C THR A 43 16.68 5.34 8.42
N SER A 44 17.67 4.71 7.79
CA SER A 44 17.73 4.62 6.32
C SER A 44 18.71 3.54 5.87
N ARG A 45 18.54 3.05 4.64
CA ARG A 45 19.60 2.35 3.90
C ARG A 45 20.79 3.28 3.64
N LYS A 46 21.95 2.67 3.43
CA LYS A 46 23.18 3.39 3.07
C LYS A 46 23.16 3.80 1.59
N GLU A 47 22.41 4.85 1.28
CA GLU A 47 22.38 5.47 -0.05
C GLU A 47 23.22 6.76 -0.07
N ARG A 48 23.94 7.01 -1.18
CA ARG A 48 24.95 8.08 -1.25
C ARG A 48 24.34 9.47 -1.13
N ASP A 49 23.18 9.69 -1.73
CA ASP A 49 22.44 10.95 -1.66
C ASP A 49 21.99 11.27 -0.22
N ILE A 50 21.54 10.25 0.52
CA ILE A 50 21.14 10.36 1.92
C ILE A 50 22.38 10.60 2.79
N GLU A 51 23.45 9.82 2.62
CA GLU A 51 24.71 9.97 3.37
C GLU A 51 25.28 11.39 3.19
N ASN A 52 25.43 11.86 1.95
CA ASN A 52 25.93 13.20 1.64
C ASN A 52 25.08 14.33 2.26
N SER A 53 23.75 14.15 2.27
CA SER A 53 22.83 15.15 2.84
C SER A 53 22.91 15.19 4.36
N LEU A 54 23.00 14.02 5.01
CA LEU A 54 23.05 13.90 6.46
C LEU A 54 24.42 14.24 7.05
N GLU A 55 25.52 14.05 6.32
CA GLU A 55 26.87 14.44 6.75
C GLU A 55 27.00 15.92 7.14
N GLN A 56 26.17 16.79 6.55
CA GLN A 56 26.17 18.23 6.85
C GLN A 56 25.45 18.59 8.16
N ILE A 57 24.59 17.69 8.67
CA ILE A 57 23.69 17.98 9.79
C ILE A 57 23.83 17.01 10.98
N VAL A 58 24.39 15.81 10.76
CA VAL A 58 24.56 14.77 11.79
C VAL A 58 26.03 14.61 12.12
N ASP A 59 26.37 14.68 13.42
CA ASP A 59 27.71 14.30 13.90
C ASP A 59 27.98 12.82 13.57
N PRO A 60 29.10 12.46 12.91
CA PRO A 60 29.42 11.08 12.57
C PRO A 60 29.38 10.10 13.75
N ARG A 61 29.61 10.57 14.98
CA ARG A 61 29.53 9.75 16.21
C ARG A 61 28.10 9.35 16.57
N ASN A 62 27.10 10.03 16.02
CA ASN A 62 25.68 9.73 16.19
C ASN A 62 25.13 8.88 15.02
N SER A 63 25.99 8.44 14.10
CA SER A 63 25.62 7.52 13.02
C SER A 63 25.93 6.08 13.43
N ILE A 64 24.93 5.20 13.34
CA ILE A 64 25.04 3.78 13.67
C ILE A 64 24.80 2.97 12.39
N CYS A 65 25.85 2.33 11.89
CA CYS A 65 25.73 1.40 10.76
C CYS A 65 25.43 -0.01 11.27
N LEU A 66 24.25 -0.53 10.92
CA LEU A 66 23.88 -1.92 11.21
C LEU A 66 24.61 -2.86 10.25
N GLN A 67 25.77 -3.39 10.66
CA GLN A 67 26.54 -4.36 9.87
C GLN A 67 25.97 -5.77 10.02
N SER A 68 26.13 -6.60 8.97
CA SER A 68 25.62 -7.98 8.90
C SER A 68 25.94 -8.82 10.13
N ASP A 69 27.17 -8.72 10.63
CA ASP A 69 27.69 -9.58 11.68
C ASP A 69 27.02 -9.31 13.04
N VAL A 70 26.50 -8.09 13.23
CA VAL A 70 25.73 -7.69 14.41
C VAL A 70 24.29 -8.21 14.29
N VAL A 71 23.73 -8.08 13.09
CA VAL A 71 22.34 -8.46 12.77
C VAL A 71 22.16 -9.98 12.75
N ASP A 72 23.19 -10.76 12.38
CA ASP A 72 23.10 -12.22 12.31
C ASP A 72 22.77 -12.86 13.67
N LYS A 73 23.24 -12.29 14.79
CA LYS A 73 22.86 -12.78 16.13
C LYS A 73 21.38 -12.55 16.41
N ASP A 74 20.86 -11.40 16.02
CA ASP A 74 19.45 -11.06 16.20
C ASP A 74 18.57 -11.92 15.28
N ILE A 75 19.02 -12.21 14.05
CA ILE A 75 18.34 -13.17 13.15
C ILE A 75 18.33 -14.57 13.77
N GLN A 76 19.46 -15.02 14.33
CA GLN A 76 19.54 -16.33 14.99
C GLN A 76 18.56 -16.41 16.16
N GLN A 77 18.52 -15.37 17.00
CA GLN A 77 17.59 -15.28 18.11
C GLN A 77 16.13 -15.30 17.62
N TYR A 78 15.82 -14.50 16.59
CA TYR A 78 14.50 -14.47 15.96
C TYR A 78 14.08 -15.84 15.41
N VAL A 79 14.98 -16.55 14.72
CA VAL A 79 14.72 -17.90 14.20
C VAL A 79 14.37 -18.86 15.34
N ARG A 80 15.13 -18.84 16.43
CA ARG A 80 14.88 -19.70 17.61
C ARG A 80 13.56 -19.39 18.28
N GLU A 81 13.29 -18.11 18.52
CA GLU A 81 12.03 -17.65 19.10
C GLU A 81 10.86 -18.13 18.25
N ARG A 82 10.92 -17.88 16.94
CA ARG A 82 9.85 -18.28 16.03
C ARG A 82 9.64 -19.78 15.96
N LEU A 83 10.71 -20.58 15.96
CA LEU A 83 10.61 -22.04 16.03
C LEU A 83 9.96 -22.55 17.33
N SER A 84 9.99 -21.76 18.40
CA SER A 84 9.41 -22.11 19.70
C SER A 84 8.00 -21.57 19.91
N SER A 85 7.66 -20.40 19.35
CA SER A 85 6.43 -19.68 19.66
C SER A 85 5.40 -19.68 18.53
N ASP A 86 5.80 -19.91 17.29
CA ASP A 86 4.91 -19.88 16.13
C ASP A 86 4.14 -21.20 15.99
N ASN A 87 2.81 -21.12 16.00
CA ASN A 87 1.92 -22.29 15.90
C ASN A 87 2.19 -23.14 14.64
N ALA A 88 2.55 -22.52 13.51
CA ALA A 88 2.81 -23.24 12.27
C ALA A 88 4.13 -24.03 12.33
N LEU A 89 5.09 -23.58 13.14
CA LEU A 89 6.42 -24.17 13.29
C LEU A 89 6.55 -25.08 14.52
N ASN A 90 5.65 -24.95 15.50
CA ASN A 90 5.70 -25.68 16.77
C ASN A 90 5.70 -27.21 16.58
N LYS A 91 5.19 -27.74 15.45
CA LYS A 91 5.31 -29.17 15.12
C LYS A 91 6.77 -29.67 14.99
N TRP A 92 7.72 -28.77 14.76
CA TRP A 92 9.15 -29.05 14.70
C TRP A 92 9.85 -28.91 16.07
N SER A 93 9.17 -28.35 17.08
CA SER A 93 9.82 -27.91 18.33
C SER A 93 10.34 -29.05 19.20
N LYS A 94 9.79 -30.25 19.06
CA LYS A 94 10.16 -31.43 19.86
C LYS A 94 11.46 -32.11 19.42
N ASP A 95 11.97 -31.78 18.23
CA ASP A 95 13.17 -32.42 17.66
C ASP A 95 14.31 -31.40 17.58
N THR A 96 15.19 -31.42 18.58
CA THR A 96 16.32 -30.49 18.69
C THR A 96 17.28 -30.60 17.50
N ALA A 97 17.47 -31.80 16.94
CA ALA A 97 18.34 -31.98 15.78
C ALA A 97 17.73 -31.31 14.55
N LEU A 98 16.41 -31.41 14.37
CA LEU A 98 15.70 -30.76 13.28
C LEU A 98 15.66 -29.23 13.43
N GLN A 99 15.47 -28.71 14.65
CA GLN A 99 15.58 -27.28 14.91
C GLN A 99 16.96 -26.74 14.57
N HIS A 100 18.01 -27.48 14.95
CA HIS A 100 19.39 -27.12 14.62
C HIS A 100 19.65 -27.17 13.10
N GLU A 101 19.05 -28.13 12.39
CA GLU A 101 19.09 -28.21 10.92
C GLU A 101 18.48 -26.96 10.27
N ILE A 102 17.30 -26.53 10.74
CA ILE A 102 16.64 -25.31 10.26
C ILE A 102 17.47 -24.06 10.58
N GLU A 103 17.90 -23.90 11.83
CA GLU A 103 18.68 -22.74 12.27
C GLU A 103 19.97 -22.60 11.44
N THR A 104 20.71 -23.71 11.27
CA THR A 104 21.96 -23.71 10.49
C THR A 104 21.72 -23.31 9.03
N ALA A 105 20.67 -23.84 8.41
CA ALA A 105 20.36 -23.53 7.01
C ALA A 105 19.97 -22.06 6.83
N LEU A 106 19.17 -21.51 7.75
CA LEU A 106 18.71 -20.12 7.67
C LEU A 106 19.84 -19.13 7.99
N MET A 107 20.69 -19.41 8.98
CA MET A 107 21.84 -18.58 9.29
C MET A 107 22.86 -18.54 8.16
N LYS A 108 23.03 -19.64 7.42
CA LYS A 108 23.89 -19.67 6.23
C LYS A 108 23.34 -18.84 5.07
N GLY A 109 22.01 -18.74 4.96
CA GLY A 109 21.34 -18.10 3.82
C GLY A 109 20.96 -16.63 4.04
N SER A 110 20.69 -16.21 5.27
CA SER A 110 20.12 -14.90 5.59
C SER A 110 21.02 -13.74 5.18
N LYS A 111 22.34 -13.85 5.41
CA LYS A 111 23.33 -12.80 5.09
C LYS A 111 22.87 -11.41 5.58
N GLY A 112 22.44 -11.29 6.83
CA GLY A 112 21.90 -10.06 7.39
C GLY A 112 20.48 -9.65 6.95
N MET A 113 19.79 -10.42 6.10
CA MET A 113 18.43 -10.10 5.64
C MET A 113 17.35 -10.76 6.53
N PHE A 114 16.82 -10.01 7.51
CA PHE A 114 15.68 -10.44 8.32
C PHE A 114 14.51 -10.91 7.46
N ARG A 115 14.12 -10.11 6.45
CA ARG A 115 12.97 -10.43 5.59
C ARG A 115 13.11 -11.77 4.89
N TRP A 116 14.31 -12.11 4.46
CA TRP A 116 14.59 -13.42 3.86
C TRP A 116 14.32 -14.54 4.86
N ALA A 117 14.79 -14.41 6.11
CA ALA A 117 14.57 -15.41 7.16
C ALA A 117 13.07 -15.54 7.53
N VAL A 118 12.33 -14.42 7.60
CA VAL A 118 10.87 -14.43 7.80
C VAL A 118 10.19 -15.28 6.72
N CYS A 119 10.45 -15.00 5.45
CA CYS A 119 9.83 -15.71 4.33
C CYS A 119 10.21 -17.20 4.28
N GLN A 120 11.46 -17.55 4.67
CA GLN A 120 11.84 -18.97 4.75
C GLN A 120 11.07 -19.67 5.87
N LEU A 121 11.00 -19.10 7.06
CA LEU A 121 10.25 -19.67 8.18
C LEU A 121 8.76 -19.83 7.85
N ASP A 122 8.15 -18.84 7.20
CA ASP A 122 6.78 -18.92 6.68
C ASP A 122 6.58 -20.13 5.77
N THR A 123 7.52 -20.33 4.83
CA THR A 123 7.51 -21.47 3.89
C THR A 123 7.67 -22.81 4.63
N LEU A 124 8.59 -22.89 5.60
CA LEU A 124 8.82 -24.10 6.40
C LEU A 124 7.61 -24.40 7.31
N GLY A 125 6.87 -23.37 7.74
CA GLY A 125 5.60 -23.49 8.46
C GLY A 125 4.53 -24.22 7.63
N LYS A 126 4.53 -24.11 6.30
CA LYS A 126 3.59 -24.84 5.41
C LYS A 126 3.94 -26.32 5.21
N CYS A 127 5.17 -26.75 5.55
CA CYS A 127 5.57 -28.16 5.39
C CYS A 127 4.74 -29.08 6.30
N ARG A 128 4.24 -30.21 5.75
CA ARG A 128 3.39 -31.15 6.49
C ARG A 128 4.17 -32.29 7.14
N ASN A 129 5.34 -32.63 6.61
CA ASN A 129 6.18 -33.71 7.10
C ASN A 129 7.66 -33.38 6.93
N ARG A 130 8.53 -34.19 7.57
CA ARG A 130 9.98 -34.01 7.56
C ARG A 130 10.60 -34.07 6.16
N ALA A 131 10.01 -34.86 5.24
CA ALA A 131 10.50 -34.96 3.87
C ALA A 131 10.30 -33.65 3.09
N MET A 132 9.11 -33.05 3.20
CA MET A 132 8.83 -31.72 2.61
C MET A 132 9.72 -30.63 3.21
N LEU A 133 9.93 -30.68 4.53
CA LEU A 133 10.78 -29.72 5.23
C LEU A 133 12.22 -29.79 4.71
N ARG A 134 12.82 -30.99 4.66
CA ARG A 134 14.20 -31.17 4.16
C ARG A 134 14.34 -30.82 2.68
N LYS A 135 13.33 -31.15 1.86
CA LYS A 135 13.28 -30.71 0.45
C LYS A 135 13.30 -29.17 0.35
N SER A 136 12.56 -28.49 1.23
CA SER A 136 12.50 -27.03 1.26
C SER A 136 13.82 -26.41 1.75
N LEU A 137 14.44 -26.98 2.78
CA LEU A 137 15.77 -26.57 3.27
C LEU A 137 16.87 -26.77 2.22
N ALA A 138 16.77 -27.81 1.40
CA ALA A 138 17.71 -28.07 0.30
C ALA A 138 17.54 -27.13 -0.90
N SER A 139 16.41 -26.42 -1.01
CA SER A 139 16.05 -25.55 -2.14
C SER A 139 15.74 -24.11 -1.70
N LEU A 140 16.44 -23.65 -0.66
CA LEU A 140 16.31 -22.27 -0.18
C LEU A 140 16.79 -21.27 -1.26
N PRO A 141 16.02 -20.23 -1.58
CA PRO A 141 16.38 -19.22 -2.55
C PRO A 141 17.62 -18.45 -2.07
N PRO A 142 18.59 -18.16 -2.97
CA PRO A 142 19.86 -17.54 -2.58
C PRO A 142 19.75 -16.04 -2.26
N THR A 143 18.64 -15.40 -2.63
CA THR A 143 18.41 -13.96 -2.48
C THR A 143 16.96 -13.68 -2.08
N LEU A 144 16.70 -12.46 -1.60
CA LEU A 144 15.35 -11.98 -1.33
C LEU A 144 14.50 -11.92 -2.61
N ASP A 145 15.06 -11.46 -3.73
CA ASP A 145 14.37 -11.48 -5.04
C ASP A 145 13.94 -12.88 -5.45
N LYS A 146 14.83 -13.89 -5.33
CA LYS A 146 14.48 -15.29 -5.61
C LYS A 146 13.47 -15.86 -4.62
N THR A 147 13.36 -15.26 -3.44
CA THR A 147 12.33 -15.61 -2.47
C THR A 147 10.97 -15.09 -2.92
N TYR A 148 10.91 -13.84 -3.42
CA TYR A 148 9.70 -13.27 -3.99
C TYR A 148 9.27 -13.99 -5.27
N ASP A 149 10.19 -14.31 -6.19
CA ASP A 149 9.93 -15.18 -7.35
C ASP A 149 9.19 -16.45 -6.91
N ARG A 150 9.73 -17.17 -5.92
CA ARG A 150 9.16 -18.43 -5.45
C ARG A 150 7.78 -18.26 -4.81
N ILE A 151 7.56 -17.19 -4.05
CA ILE A 151 6.28 -16.94 -3.40
C ILE A 151 5.22 -16.59 -4.44
N LEU A 152 5.52 -15.65 -5.34
CA LEU A 152 4.62 -15.22 -6.42
C LEU A 152 4.27 -16.37 -7.37
N CYS A 153 5.25 -17.19 -7.76
CA CYS A 153 5.01 -18.35 -8.62
C CYS A 153 4.29 -19.52 -7.91
N ALA A 154 4.12 -19.47 -6.59
CA ALA A 154 3.39 -20.48 -5.82
C ALA A 154 1.93 -20.09 -5.57
N ILE A 155 1.50 -18.89 -5.97
CA ILE A 155 0.09 -18.47 -5.96
C ILE A 155 -0.67 -19.35 -6.94
N ALA A 156 -1.87 -19.79 -6.54
CA ALA A 156 -2.72 -20.64 -7.37
C ALA A 156 -3.14 -19.90 -8.63
N GLU A 157 -3.34 -20.64 -9.74
CA GLU A 157 -3.71 -20.02 -11.01
C GLU A 157 -5.08 -19.33 -10.92
N GLU A 158 -5.98 -19.86 -10.09
CA GLU A 158 -7.31 -19.29 -9.85
C GLU A 158 -7.25 -17.97 -9.06
N ASP A 159 -6.25 -17.79 -8.20
CA ASP A 159 -6.07 -16.60 -7.37
C ASP A 159 -5.20 -15.52 -8.02
N PHE A 160 -4.79 -15.74 -9.27
CA PHE A 160 -3.78 -14.93 -9.95
C PHE A 160 -4.20 -13.45 -10.08
N ASP A 161 -5.40 -13.20 -10.60
CA ASP A 161 -5.91 -11.85 -10.81
C ASP A 161 -6.18 -11.15 -9.47
N TYR A 162 -6.62 -11.90 -8.46
CA TYR A 162 -6.79 -11.37 -7.10
C TYR A 162 -5.45 -10.94 -6.51
N ALA A 163 -4.41 -11.77 -6.64
CA ALA A 163 -3.08 -11.43 -6.15
C ALA A 163 -2.52 -10.17 -6.81
N ILE A 164 -2.70 -10.00 -8.12
CA ILE A 164 -2.30 -8.79 -8.83
C ILE A 164 -3.04 -7.57 -8.27
N ARG A 165 -4.38 -7.62 -8.18
CA ARG A 165 -5.20 -6.51 -7.67
C ARG A 165 -4.79 -6.14 -6.25
N ILE A 166 -4.67 -7.12 -5.35
CA ILE A 166 -4.25 -6.89 -3.95
C ILE A 166 -2.88 -6.21 -3.90
N LEU A 167 -1.88 -6.77 -4.60
CA LEU A 167 -0.51 -6.25 -4.55
C LEU A 167 -0.42 -4.84 -5.15
N GLN A 168 -1.13 -4.55 -6.25
CA GLN A 168 -1.17 -3.22 -6.85
C GLN A 168 -1.79 -2.20 -5.89
N TRP A 169 -2.94 -2.52 -5.31
CA TRP A 169 -3.60 -1.62 -4.39
C TRP A 169 -2.79 -1.40 -3.11
N LEU A 170 -2.20 -2.45 -2.52
CA LEU A 170 -1.35 -2.30 -1.34
C LEU A 170 -0.03 -1.57 -1.62
N ALA A 171 0.49 -1.65 -2.84
CA ALA A 171 1.71 -0.95 -3.23
C ALA A 171 1.47 0.54 -3.53
N PHE A 172 0.32 0.91 -4.11
CA PHE A 172 0.12 2.25 -4.69
C PHE A 172 -1.01 3.05 -4.04
N SER A 173 -1.73 2.52 -3.05
CA SER A 173 -2.75 3.29 -2.33
C SER A 173 -2.18 4.48 -1.56
N ASP A 174 -2.89 5.61 -1.55
CA ASP A 174 -2.52 6.84 -0.82
C ASP A 174 -2.52 6.66 0.71
N ARG A 175 -3.22 5.63 1.20
CA ARG A 175 -3.18 5.20 2.60
C ARG A 175 -3.26 3.68 2.72
N PRO A 176 -2.85 3.09 3.85
CA PRO A 176 -3.17 1.70 4.16
C PRO A 176 -4.67 1.42 4.01
N LEU A 177 -5.00 0.29 3.39
CA LEU A 177 -6.37 -0.18 3.21
C LEU A 177 -6.79 -1.02 4.40
N SER A 178 -8.06 -0.92 4.79
CA SER A 178 -8.63 -1.89 5.72
C SER A 178 -8.72 -3.27 5.07
N VAL A 179 -8.76 -4.33 5.88
CA VAL A 179 -8.92 -5.69 5.33
C VAL A 179 -10.23 -5.82 4.55
N GLU A 180 -11.30 -5.15 5.02
CA GLU A 180 -12.60 -5.11 4.33
C GLU A 180 -12.55 -4.34 2.99
N GLU A 181 -11.70 -3.33 2.87
CA GLU A 181 -11.48 -2.63 1.59
C GLU A 181 -10.74 -3.52 0.60
N VAL A 182 -9.75 -4.29 1.06
CA VAL A 182 -9.02 -5.25 0.20
C VAL A 182 -9.97 -6.33 -0.33
N ALA A 183 -10.93 -6.79 0.49
CA ALA A 183 -11.94 -7.76 0.07
C ALA A 183 -12.83 -7.25 -1.09
N GLU A 184 -13.10 -5.94 -1.16
CA GLU A 184 -13.85 -5.36 -2.28
C GLU A 184 -12.97 -5.03 -3.49
N VAL A 185 -11.71 -4.67 -3.26
CA VAL A 185 -10.74 -4.38 -4.35
C VAL A 185 -10.61 -5.55 -5.31
N ILE A 186 -10.59 -6.78 -4.80
CA ILE A 186 -10.47 -7.97 -5.65
C ILE A 186 -11.64 -8.14 -6.61
N ALA A 187 -12.80 -7.58 -6.26
CA ALA A 187 -14.05 -7.71 -6.99
C ALA A 187 -14.24 -6.60 -8.04
N ILE A 188 -13.21 -5.78 -8.26
CA ILE A 188 -13.21 -4.71 -9.28
C ILE A 188 -12.35 -5.15 -10.47
N ASP A 189 -13.01 -5.36 -11.59
CA ASP A 189 -12.38 -5.63 -12.87
C ASP A 189 -12.70 -4.52 -13.86
N GLY A 190 -11.68 -3.71 -14.18
CA GLY A 190 -11.82 -2.59 -15.11
C GLY A 190 -12.07 -2.99 -16.57
N THR A 191 -12.05 -4.28 -16.91
CA THR A 191 -12.29 -4.78 -18.27
C THR A 191 -13.76 -5.10 -18.57
N ARG A 192 -14.64 -5.09 -17.56
CA ARG A 192 -16.07 -5.38 -17.66
C ARG A 192 -16.96 -4.22 -17.21
N ASP A 193 -18.23 -4.29 -17.59
CA ASP A 193 -19.29 -3.37 -17.17
C ASP A 193 -20.51 -4.17 -16.66
N PRO A 194 -20.92 -4.03 -15.38
CA PRO A 194 -20.31 -3.20 -14.35
C PRO A 194 -18.91 -3.72 -13.94
N ALA A 195 -18.02 -2.82 -13.56
CA ALA A 195 -16.65 -3.17 -13.16
C ALA A 195 -16.58 -3.85 -11.78
N PHE A 196 -17.45 -3.45 -10.85
CA PHE A 196 -17.56 -4.06 -9.53
C PHE A 196 -18.64 -5.15 -9.55
N ASP A 197 -18.30 -6.35 -9.09
CA ASP A 197 -19.28 -7.42 -8.84
C ASP A 197 -19.31 -7.75 -7.35
N ARG A 198 -20.47 -7.64 -6.72
CA ARG A 198 -20.59 -7.93 -5.29
C ARG A 198 -20.39 -9.42 -4.97
N ASP A 199 -20.70 -10.30 -5.93
CA ASP A 199 -20.58 -11.75 -5.75
C ASP A 199 -19.12 -12.23 -5.83
N GLU A 200 -18.19 -11.38 -6.28
CA GLU A 200 -16.75 -11.62 -6.28
C GLU A 200 -16.04 -11.09 -5.01
N VAL A 201 -16.75 -10.47 -4.07
CA VAL A 201 -16.17 -9.97 -2.82
C VAL A 201 -15.79 -11.15 -1.90
N LEU A 202 -14.62 -11.11 -1.27
CA LEU A 202 -14.23 -12.14 -0.29
C LEU A 202 -15.20 -12.17 0.88
N GLU A 203 -15.79 -13.34 1.15
CA GLU A 203 -16.64 -13.58 2.32
C GLU A 203 -15.85 -13.47 3.64
N ASP A 204 -14.62 -14.00 3.66
CA ASP A 204 -13.65 -13.74 4.73
C ASP A 204 -12.53 -12.83 4.20
N PRO A 205 -12.50 -11.55 4.60
CA PRO A 205 -11.45 -10.61 4.21
C PRO A 205 -10.02 -11.08 4.56
N SER A 206 -9.88 -11.98 5.53
CA SER A 206 -8.59 -12.53 5.95
C SER A 206 -7.95 -13.41 4.87
N GLU A 207 -8.74 -13.98 3.94
CA GLU A 207 -8.23 -14.82 2.84
C GLU A 207 -7.27 -14.05 1.91
N ALA A 208 -7.34 -12.72 1.87
CA ALA A 208 -6.35 -11.91 1.16
C ALA A 208 -4.90 -12.16 1.65
N LEU A 209 -4.72 -12.51 2.93
CA LEU A 209 -3.42 -12.92 3.47
C LEU A 209 -2.98 -14.29 2.98
N ASP A 210 -3.92 -15.20 2.73
CA ASP A 210 -3.61 -16.55 2.27
C ASP A 210 -3.19 -16.55 0.80
N ILE A 211 -3.86 -15.73 -0.03
CA ILE A 211 -3.55 -15.53 -1.45
C ILE A 211 -2.12 -15.00 -1.63
N CYS A 212 -1.81 -13.87 -0.99
CA CYS A 212 -0.52 -13.19 -1.12
C CYS A 212 0.41 -13.49 0.07
N PHE A 213 0.38 -14.75 0.54
CA PHE A 213 1.07 -15.21 1.73
C PHE A 213 2.54 -14.75 1.82
N SER A 214 2.94 -14.24 2.99
CA SER A 214 4.28 -13.70 3.24
C SER A 214 4.65 -12.50 2.35
N LEU A 215 3.73 -11.91 1.59
CA LEU A 215 3.92 -10.62 0.92
C LEU A 215 3.11 -9.51 1.59
N ILE A 216 2.12 -9.88 2.40
CA ILE A 216 1.20 -8.98 3.09
C ILE A 216 1.26 -9.23 4.61
N SER A 217 0.93 -8.22 5.40
CA SER A 217 0.72 -8.32 6.83
C SER A 217 -0.49 -7.48 7.24
N ILE A 218 -1.21 -7.93 8.26
CA ILE A 218 -2.26 -7.14 8.91
C ILE A 218 -1.66 -6.39 10.10
N ARG A 219 -1.95 -5.09 10.20
CA ARG A 219 -1.61 -4.25 11.36
C ARG A 219 -2.90 -3.71 11.98
N GLY A 220 -2.95 -3.59 13.30
CA GLY A 220 -4.12 -3.07 14.01
C GLY A 220 -4.30 -3.76 15.35
N ALA A 221 -4.98 -3.10 16.29
CA ALA A 221 -5.24 -3.63 17.62
C ALA A 221 -6.68 -4.16 17.73
N GLY A 222 -6.81 -5.42 18.16
CA GLY A 222 -8.09 -6.10 18.40
C GLY A 222 -8.61 -6.91 17.20
N ASP A 223 -9.70 -7.65 17.44
CA ASP A 223 -10.32 -8.57 16.48
C ASP A 223 -11.31 -7.87 15.51
N ASP A 224 -11.42 -6.55 15.57
CA ASP A 224 -12.31 -5.77 14.69
C ASP A 224 -11.62 -5.52 13.34
N SER A 225 -12.02 -6.26 12.30
CA SER A 225 -11.51 -6.16 10.92
C SER A 225 -11.49 -4.72 10.40
N ARG A 226 -12.43 -3.88 10.84
CA ARG A 226 -12.52 -2.45 10.48
C ARG A 226 -11.39 -1.59 11.03
N LYS A 227 -10.69 -2.08 12.06
CA LYS A 227 -9.53 -1.42 12.68
C LYS A 227 -8.21 -2.06 12.25
N GLN A 228 -8.30 -3.13 11.46
CA GLN A 228 -7.18 -3.83 10.89
C GLN A 228 -6.93 -3.31 9.47
N VAL A 229 -5.67 -3.00 9.18
CA VAL A 229 -5.21 -2.57 7.87
C VAL A 229 -4.29 -3.61 7.28
N ALA A 230 -4.50 -3.91 6.00
CA ALA A 230 -3.60 -4.70 5.21
C ALA A 230 -2.49 -3.80 4.65
N VAL A 231 -1.25 -4.26 4.75
CA VAL A 231 -0.08 -3.59 4.19
C VAL A 231 0.85 -4.61 3.56
N LEU A 232 1.68 -4.19 2.63
CA LEU A 232 2.81 -5.02 2.23
C LEU A 232 3.64 -5.38 3.46
N ALA A 233 4.06 -6.64 3.56
CA ALA A 233 4.77 -7.15 4.71
C ALA A 233 6.12 -6.46 4.91
N HIS A 234 6.67 -5.87 3.85
CA HIS A 234 7.85 -5.02 3.87
C HIS A 234 7.94 -4.19 2.58
N TYR A 235 8.56 -3.01 2.65
CA TYR A 235 8.76 -2.13 1.48
C TYR A 235 9.50 -2.81 0.32
N SER A 236 10.44 -3.72 0.63
CA SER A 236 11.18 -4.47 -0.38
C SER A 236 10.29 -5.33 -1.30
N VAL A 237 9.04 -5.61 -0.92
CA VAL A 237 8.05 -6.23 -1.82
C VAL A 237 7.69 -5.27 -2.95
N LYS A 238 7.31 -4.02 -2.63
CA LYS A 238 7.05 -2.98 -3.64
C LYS A 238 8.28 -2.74 -4.49
N GLU A 239 9.44 -2.58 -3.85
CA GLU A 239 10.73 -2.38 -4.54
C GLU A 239 11.01 -3.47 -5.59
N TYR A 240 10.70 -4.72 -5.26
CA TYR A 240 10.85 -5.83 -6.20
C TYR A 240 9.83 -5.78 -7.33
N LEU A 241 8.53 -5.57 -7.02
CA LEU A 241 7.43 -5.54 -7.99
C LEU A 241 7.60 -4.44 -9.06
N VAL A 242 8.22 -3.31 -8.70
CA VAL A 242 8.45 -2.19 -9.65
C VAL A 242 9.80 -2.23 -10.36
N SER A 243 10.67 -3.19 -10.01
CA SER A 243 12.03 -3.25 -10.56
C SER A 243 12.12 -4.00 -11.89
N ASP A 244 13.14 -3.69 -12.70
CA ASP A 244 13.46 -4.48 -13.91
C ASP A 244 13.88 -5.93 -13.59
N ARG A 245 14.19 -6.22 -12.32
CA ARG A 245 14.65 -7.54 -11.87
C ARG A 245 13.55 -8.58 -11.98
N ILE A 246 12.28 -8.21 -11.77
CA ILE A 246 11.14 -9.13 -11.90
C ILE A 246 10.79 -9.39 -13.38
N GLN A 247 11.00 -8.41 -14.28
CA GLN A 247 10.63 -8.51 -15.70
C GLN A 247 11.32 -9.66 -16.45
N ASN A 248 12.53 -10.03 -16.02
CA ASN A 248 13.31 -11.11 -16.62
C ASN A 248 13.13 -12.45 -15.89
N GLY A 249 12.27 -12.49 -14.86
CA GLY A 249 12.04 -13.64 -13.98
C GLY A 249 10.77 -14.44 -14.32
N GLN A 250 10.55 -15.51 -13.57
CA GLN A 250 9.33 -16.31 -13.68
C GLN A 250 8.08 -15.56 -13.16
N ALA A 251 8.30 -14.58 -12.29
CA ALA A 251 7.27 -13.71 -11.75
C ALA A 251 7.04 -12.44 -12.58
N ALA A 252 7.58 -12.33 -13.80
CA ALA A 252 7.47 -11.12 -14.66
C ALA A 252 6.05 -10.60 -14.85
N ARG A 253 5.05 -11.49 -14.81
CA ARG A 253 3.63 -11.15 -14.88
C ARG A 253 3.12 -10.27 -13.73
N TYR A 254 3.82 -10.23 -12.60
CA TYR A 254 3.52 -9.37 -11.46
C TYR A 254 4.28 -8.04 -11.49
N TRP A 255 5.05 -7.76 -12.55
CA TRP A 255 5.75 -6.49 -12.68
C TRP A 255 4.76 -5.33 -12.77
N MET A 256 5.10 -4.24 -12.09
CA MET A 256 4.24 -3.08 -11.93
C MET A 256 4.95 -1.82 -12.41
N GLN A 257 4.26 -1.05 -13.24
CA GLN A 257 4.66 0.30 -13.58
C GLN A 257 3.84 1.29 -12.74
N ASP A 258 4.53 2.18 -12.02
CA ASP A 258 3.92 3.14 -11.09
C ASP A 258 2.74 3.92 -11.70
N THR A 259 2.95 4.56 -12.86
CA THR A 259 1.92 5.33 -13.56
C THR A 259 0.75 4.46 -14.01
N ALA A 260 1.01 3.22 -14.45
CA ALA A 260 -0.03 2.29 -14.88
C ALA A 260 -0.88 1.79 -13.70
N CYS A 261 -0.26 1.53 -12.55
CA CYS A 261 -0.97 1.17 -11.32
C CYS A 261 -1.84 2.32 -10.81
N HIS A 262 -1.33 3.55 -10.79
CA HIS A 262 -2.15 4.73 -10.46
C HIS A 262 -3.31 4.91 -11.46
N SER A 263 -3.08 4.71 -12.76
CA SER A 263 -4.15 4.75 -13.76
C SER A 263 -5.24 3.72 -13.48
N MET A 264 -4.83 2.47 -13.22
CA MET A 264 -5.76 1.38 -12.91
C MET A 264 -6.55 1.64 -11.62
N ILE A 265 -5.90 2.06 -10.53
CA ILE A 265 -6.59 2.36 -9.26
C ILE A 265 -7.57 3.52 -9.45
N SER A 266 -7.17 4.57 -10.20
CA SER A 266 -8.08 5.68 -10.49
C SER A 266 -9.33 5.21 -11.23
N HIS A 267 -9.17 4.37 -12.26
CA HIS A 267 -10.28 3.81 -13.01
C HIS A 267 -11.18 2.96 -12.11
N ALA A 268 -10.60 2.06 -11.32
CA ALA A 268 -11.31 1.21 -10.38
C ALA A 268 -12.11 2.02 -9.34
N CYS A 269 -11.51 3.08 -8.76
CA CYS A 269 -12.21 3.97 -7.85
C CYS A 269 -13.40 4.67 -8.51
N VAL A 270 -13.22 5.20 -9.73
CA VAL A 270 -14.29 5.91 -10.44
C VAL A 270 -15.40 4.95 -10.85
N SER A 271 -15.07 3.78 -11.41
CA SER A 271 -16.07 2.76 -11.74
C SER A 271 -16.85 2.31 -10.50
N TYR A 272 -16.17 2.18 -9.36
CA TYR A 272 -16.81 1.88 -8.09
C TYR A 272 -17.75 3.00 -7.63
N LEU A 273 -17.44 4.28 -7.90
CA LEU A 273 -18.34 5.39 -7.57
C LEU A 273 -19.53 5.49 -8.53
N ILE A 274 -19.34 5.16 -9.81
CA ILE A 274 -20.39 5.23 -10.84
C ILE A 274 -21.58 4.35 -10.51
N GLN A 275 -21.42 3.25 -9.77
CA GLN A 275 -22.55 2.39 -9.38
C GLN A 275 -23.58 3.12 -8.49
N PHE A 276 -23.20 4.24 -7.86
CA PHE A 276 -24.07 5.04 -7.00
C PHE A 276 -24.95 5.99 -7.81
N GLN A 277 -25.77 5.47 -8.73
CA GLN A 277 -26.64 6.27 -9.62
C GLN A 277 -28.01 6.60 -9.01
N GLN A 278 -28.31 6.13 -7.80
CA GLN A 278 -29.56 6.46 -7.14
C GLN A 278 -29.50 7.89 -6.58
N ALA A 279 -30.39 8.76 -7.05
CA ALA A 279 -30.44 10.17 -6.66
C ALA A 279 -30.97 10.38 -5.23
N GLU A 280 -31.75 9.44 -4.71
CA GLU A 280 -32.21 9.45 -3.32
C GLU A 280 -31.01 9.50 -2.36
N PRO A 281 -31.13 10.19 -1.21
CA PRO A 281 -30.05 10.24 -0.23
C PRO A 281 -29.59 8.84 0.14
N ILE A 282 -28.30 8.60 -0.01
CA ILE A 282 -27.65 7.38 0.44
C ILE A 282 -28.04 7.14 1.91
N LYS A 283 -28.64 5.98 2.21
CA LYS A 283 -28.91 5.58 3.60
C LYS A 283 -27.59 5.30 4.31
N GLY A 284 -27.51 5.61 5.60
CA GLY A 284 -26.29 5.39 6.40
C GLY A 284 -25.73 3.97 6.29
N ASP A 285 -26.60 2.98 6.10
CA ASP A 285 -26.27 1.55 5.93
C ASP A 285 -25.47 1.24 4.65
N MET A 286 -25.37 2.18 3.70
CA MET A 286 -24.50 2.03 2.53
C MET A 286 -23.03 2.07 2.93
N LEU A 287 -22.62 3.00 3.80
CA LEU A 287 -21.22 3.12 4.23
C LEU A 287 -20.75 1.88 4.99
N THR A 288 -21.68 1.14 5.60
CA THR A 288 -21.39 -0.15 6.22
C THR A 288 -21.36 -1.30 5.20
N SER A 289 -21.97 -1.13 4.03
CA SER A 289 -22.11 -2.15 2.97
C SER A 289 -21.14 -2.01 1.80
N PHE A 290 -20.51 -0.84 1.64
CA PHE A 290 -19.61 -0.48 0.56
C PHE A 290 -18.33 0.09 1.17
N LYS A 291 -17.40 -0.81 1.47
CA LYS A 291 -16.22 -0.57 2.31
C LYS A 291 -15.21 0.34 1.62
N LEU A 292 -15.10 0.23 0.30
CA LEU A 292 -14.18 1.02 -0.52
C LEU A 292 -14.72 2.41 -0.89
N ALA A 293 -16.00 2.71 -0.62
CA ALA A 293 -16.63 3.94 -1.09
C ALA A 293 -15.91 5.22 -0.65
N GLN A 294 -15.50 5.29 0.63
CA GLN A 294 -14.79 6.47 1.14
C GLN A 294 -13.38 6.59 0.59
N TYR A 295 -12.65 5.47 0.45
CA TYR A 295 -11.34 5.49 -0.20
C TYR A 295 -11.48 6.01 -1.62
N SER A 296 -12.37 5.41 -2.41
CA SER A 296 -12.59 5.78 -3.81
C SER A 296 -12.96 7.24 -3.95
N ALA A 297 -13.91 7.74 -3.15
CA ALA A 297 -14.35 9.13 -3.18
C ALA A 297 -13.22 10.12 -2.88
N ARG A 298 -12.33 9.78 -1.95
CA ARG A 298 -11.26 10.66 -1.49
C ARG A 298 -10.02 10.64 -2.38
N PHE A 299 -9.66 9.49 -2.93
CA PHE A 299 -8.32 9.29 -3.53
C PHE A 299 -8.32 9.11 -5.04
N TRP A 300 -9.46 8.90 -5.72
CA TRP A 300 -9.48 8.72 -7.19
C TRP A 300 -8.72 9.83 -7.93
N ALA A 301 -8.91 11.10 -7.52
CA ALA A 301 -8.27 12.26 -8.14
C ALA A 301 -6.75 12.29 -7.89
N SER A 302 -6.29 11.85 -6.71
CA SER A 302 -4.85 11.70 -6.43
C SER A 302 -4.23 10.71 -7.42
N HIS A 303 -4.87 9.54 -7.60
CA HIS A 303 -4.41 8.54 -8.54
C HIS A 303 -4.40 9.03 -10.01
N VAL A 304 -5.37 9.85 -10.43
CA VAL A 304 -5.33 10.50 -11.77
C VAL A 304 -4.12 11.42 -11.93
N ARG A 305 -3.72 12.16 -10.88
CA ARG A 305 -2.54 13.03 -10.95
C ARG A 305 -1.25 12.23 -11.08
N TRP A 306 -1.13 11.14 -10.33
CA TRP A 306 0.05 10.29 -10.33
C TRP A 306 0.17 9.41 -11.56
N SER A 307 -0.95 9.08 -12.23
CA SER A 307 -0.92 8.31 -13.47
C SER A 307 -0.29 9.09 -14.64
N LYS A 308 -0.23 10.43 -14.56
CA LYS A 308 0.32 11.32 -15.60
C LYS A 308 -0.28 11.05 -17.00
N VAL A 309 -1.53 10.60 -17.02
CA VAL A 309 -2.24 10.26 -18.26
C VAL A 309 -2.47 11.48 -19.13
N GLY A 310 -2.30 11.32 -20.44
CA GLY A 310 -2.63 12.35 -21.42
C GLY A 310 -4.13 12.52 -21.59
N LYS A 311 -4.55 13.59 -22.30
CA LYS A 311 -5.99 13.84 -22.59
C LYS A 311 -6.71 12.63 -23.21
N SER A 312 -6.04 11.94 -24.13
CA SER A 312 -6.60 10.76 -24.83
C SER A 312 -6.74 9.52 -23.96
N GLU A 313 -6.09 9.51 -22.80
CA GLU A 313 -6.04 8.37 -21.87
C GLU A 313 -6.93 8.59 -20.65
N ILE A 314 -7.45 9.81 -20.46
CA ILE A 314 -8.52 10.05 -19.48
C ILE A 314 -9.75 9.27 -19.93
N GLY A 315 -10.07 8.24 -19.18
CA GLY A 315 -11.18 7.34 -19.49
C GLY A 315 -12.52 8.07 -19.48
N GLN A 316 -13.43 7.63 -20.38
CA GLN A 316 -14.82 8.09 -20.42
C GLN A 316 -15.50 7.98 -19.06
N VAL A 317 -15.15 6.95 -18.29
CA VAL A 317 -15.56 6.72 -16.90
C VAL A 317 -15.31 7.94 -15.98
N VAL A 318 -14.16 8.62 -16.09
CA VAL A 318 -13.89 9.85 -15.32
C VAL A 318 -14.85 10.96 -15.73
N MET A 319 -15.11 11.11 -17.02
CA MET A 319 -16.04 12.11 -17.54
C MET A 319 -17.49 11.79 -17.16
N ASP A 320 -17.86 10.52 -17.08
CA ASP A 320 -19.20 10.07 -16.67
C ASP A 320 -19.47 10.35 -15.19
N LEU A 321 -18.47 10.15 -14.32
CA LEU A 321 -18.55 10.56 -12.92
C LEU A 321 -18.69 12.08 -12.79
N LEU A 322 -18.03 12.84 -13.66
CA LEU A 322 -18.05 14.31 -13.66
C LEU A 322 -19.25 14.91 -14.41
N SER A 323 -20.25 14.11 -14.78
CA SER A 323 -21.49 14.61 -15.37
C SER A 323 -22.48 15.00 -14.27
N MET A 324 -22.98 16.25 -14.27
CA MET A 324 -24.03 16.68 -13.32
C MET A 324 -25.38 15.98 -13.57
N GLU A 325 -25.57 15.38 -14.75
CA GLU A 325 -26.74 14.55 -15.06
C GLU A 325 -26.64 13.15 -14.42
N ASN A 326 -25.42 12.73 -14.07
CA ASN A 326 -25.17 11.47 -13.40
C ASN A 326 -25.23 11.68 -11.87
N ALA A 327 -26.17 11.00 -11.20
CA ALA A 327 -26.30 11.07 -9.74
C ALA A 327 -25.04 10.60 -8.98
N ALA A 328 -24.17 9.80 -9.63
CA ALA A 328 -22.87 9.42 -9.09
C ALA A 328 -22.00 10.64 -8.74
N TYR A 329 -22.10 11.73 -9.50
CA TYR A 329 -21.41 12.99 -9.20
C TYR A 329 -21.82 13.55 -7.84
N LEU A 330 -23.12 13.68 -7.61
CA LEU A 330 -23.67 14.15 -6.32
C LEU A 330 -23.28 13.21 -5.18
N ASN A 331 -23.36 11.90 -5.42
CA ASN A 331 -23.04 10.88 -4.43
C ASN A 331 -21.55 10.84 -4.09
N TRP A 332 -20.67 11.11 -5.05
CA TRP A 332 -19.25 11.35 -4.77
C TRP A 332 -19.06 12.51 -3.79
N ILE A 333 -19.67 13.68 -4.05
CA ILE A 333 -19.55 14.86 -3.17
C ILE A 333 -20.20 14.63 -1.79
N ARG A 334 -21.22 13.77 -1.70
CA ARG A 334 -21.82 13.33 -0.43
C ARG A 334 -20.87 12.44 0.38
N LEU A 335 -20.12 11.58 -0.29
CA LEU A 335 -19.14 10.66 0.31
C LEU A 335 -17.86 11.39 0.73
N TYR A 336 -17.44 12.38 -0.06
CA TYR A 336 -16.25 13.18 0.22
C TYR A 336 -16.39 14.57 -0.41
N ASP A 337 -16.23 15.62 0.41
CA ASP A 337 -16.29 17.01 -0.03
C ASP A 337 -14.86 17.59 -0.14
N PRO A 338 -14.35 17.86 -1.35
CA PRO A 338 -13.02 18.44 -1.53
C PRO A 338 -12.83 19.80 -0.85
N ASP A 339 -13.91 20.57 -0.64
CA ASP A 339 -13.83 21.86 0.07
C ASP A 339 -13.69 21.69 1.59
N ARG A 340 -14.02 20.50 2.11
CA ARG A 340 -14.01 20.17 3.53
C ARG A 340 -13.37 18.80 3.77
N PRO A 341 -12.07 18.61 3.45
CA PRO A 341 -11.41 17.32 3.51
C PRO A 341 -11.30 16.73 4.93
N TRP A 342 -11.53 17.54 5.97
CA TRP A 342 -11.58 17.14 7.37
C TRP A 342 -12.99 16.78 7.87
N ALA A 343 -14.02 17.00 7.06
CA ALA A 343 -15.41 16.71 7.46
C ALA A 343 -15.79 15.26 7.15
N GLU A 344 -16.66 14.71 7.99
CA GLU A 344 -17.31 13.42 7.74
C GLU A 344 -18.27 13.50 6.53
N PRO A 345 -18.58 12.36 5.89
CA PRO A 345 -19.53 12.30 4.78
C PRO A 345 -20.88 12.98 5.11
N TYR A 346 -21.35 13.85 4.21
CA TYR A 346 -22.62 14.56 4.36
C TYR A 346 -23.64 14.10 3.30
N LEU A 347 -24.32 12.99 3.61
CA LEU A 347 -25.22 12.27 2.69
C LEU A 347 -26.50 13.04 2.30
N LYS A 348 -26.78 14.18 2.93
CA LYS A 348 -27.99 14.98 2.70
C LYS A 348 -27.81 16.11 1.68
N LYS A 349 -26.62 16.31 1.11
CA LYS A 349 -26.39 17.33 0.06
C LYS A 349 -27.33 17.15 -1.13
N SER A 350 -27.74 18.24 -1.74
CA SER A 350 -28.44 18.29 -3.02
C SER A 350 -27.57 18.90 -4.11
N LEU A 351 -27.98 18.80 -5.37
CA LEU A 351 -27.28 19.44 -6.50
C LEU A 351 -27.15 20.96 -6.36
N ARG A 352 -27.99 21.61 -5.54
CA ARG A 352 -27.94 23.05 -5.29
C ARG A 352 -26.86 23.45 -4.30
N ASP A 353 -26.34 22.47 -3.54
CA ASP A 353 -25.34 22.68 -2.48
C ASP A 353 -23.92 22.37 -2.94
N ILE A 354 -23.70 22.08 -4.23
CA ILE A 354 -22.42 21.65 -4.78
C ILE A 354 -22.02 22.52 -5.97
N ALA A 355 -20.71 22.75 -6.12
CA ALA A 355 -20.15 23.43 -7.28
C ALA A 355 -20.18 22.56 -8.55
N THR A 356 -19.73 23.13 -9.66
CA THR A 356 -19.64 22.43 -10.95
C THR A 356 -18.44 21.48 -11.01
N PRO A 357 -18.44 20.49 -11.93
CA PRO A 357 -17.30 19.61 -12.15
C PRO A 357 -16.00 20.36 -12.48
N LEU A 358 -16.09 21.48 -13.20
CA LEU A 358 -14.95 22.33 -13.52
C LEU A 358 -14.29 22.90 -12.26
N TYR A 359 -15.08 23.37 -11.29
CA TYR A 359 -14.56 23.88 -10.03
C TYR A 359 -13.78 22.82 -9.25
N TYR A 360 -14.41 21.65 -8.99
CA TYR A 360 -13.74 20.64 -8.16
C TYR A 360 -12.53 20.02 -8.85
N THR A 361 -12.57 19.83 -10.17
CA THR A 361 -11.39 19.33 -10.91
C THR A 361 -10.24 20.33 -10.87
N ALA A 362 -10.50 21.63 -10.93
CA ALA A 362 -9.50 22.67 -10.72
C ALA A 362 -8.96 22.69 -9.28
N ASN A 363 -9.83 22.61 -8.27
CA ASN A 363 -9.45 22.54 -6.85
C ASN A 363 -8.57 21.32 -6.55
N LEU A 364 -8.87 20.18 -7.18
CA LEU A 364 -8.10 18.94 -7.03
C LEU A 364 -6.82 18.90 -7.87
N GLY A 365 -6.54 19.92 -8.70
CA GLY A 365 -5.33 19.98 -9.53
C GLY A 365 -5.32 19.00 -10.70
N LEU A 366 -6.50 18.70 -11.29
CA LEU A 366 -6.65 17.79 -12.42
C LEU A 366 -6.55 18.53 -13.76
N GLU A 367 -5.37 19.09 -14.06
CA GLU A 367 -5.13 19.97 -15.21
C GLU A 367 -5.68 19.41 -16.54
N THR A 368 -5.32 18.17 -16.88
CA THR A 368 -5.77 17.51 -18.12
C THR A 368 -7.31 17.36 -18.18
N VAL A 369 -7.97 17.11 -17.04
CA VAL A 369 -9.44 17.00 -16.95
C VAL A 369 -10.09 18.37 -17.10
N VAL A 370 -9.52 19.40 -16.46
CA VAL A 370 -9.98 20.80 -16.59
C VAL A 370 -9.95 21.22 -18.05
N GLU A 371 -8.87 20.96 -18.77
CA GLU A 371 -8.77 21.28 -20.20
C GLU A 371 -9.85 20.56 -21.03
N ILE A 372 -10.13 19.27 -20.78
CA ILE A 372 -11.19 18.53 -21.48
C ILE A 372 -12.57 19.15 -21.20
N LEU A 373 -12.84 19.55 -19.95
CA LEU A 373 -14.11 20.19 -19.60
C LEU A 373 -14.28 21.55 -20.29
N LEU A 374 -13.20 22.34 -20.38
CA LEU A 374 -13.20 23.60 -21.12
C LEU A 374 -13.41 23.38 -22.62
N ASP A 375 -12.74 22.38 -23.22
CA ASP A 375 -12.91 22.00 -24.62
C ASP A 375 -14.36 21.54 -24.91
N LYS A 376 -15.05 20.97 -23.91
CA LYS A 376 -16.48 20.60 -23.95
C LYS A 376 -17.45 21.75 -23.62
N GLY A 377 -16.94 22.97 -23.38
CA GLY A 377 -17.75 24.16 -23.17
C GLY A 377 -18.23 24.39 -21.73
N ALA A 378 -17.51 23.87 -20.73
CA ALA A 378 -17.81 24.18 -19.33
C ALA A 378 -17.72 25.70 -19.04
N ASP A 379 -18.70 26.22 -18.30
CA ASP A 379 -18.77 27.65 -17.97
C ASP A 379 -17.77 28.00 -16.86
N VAL A 380 -16.74 28.78 -17.21
CA VAL A 380 -15.73 29.30 -16.28
C VAL A 380 -16.28 30.30 -15.26
N ASN A 381 -17.45 30.87 -15.51
CA ASN A 381 -18.11 31.84 -14.63
C ASN A 381 -19.27 31.23 -13.83
N ALA A 382 -19.43 29.91 -13.86
CA ALA A 382 -20.47 29.23 -13.10
C ALA A 382 -20.33 29.55 -11.60
N GLN A 383 -21.46 29.87 -10.96
CA GLN A 383 -21.49 30.22 -9.53
C GLN A 383 -21.52 28.95 -8.66
N GLY A 384 -20.97 29.05 -7.45
CA GLY A 384 -21.05 27.99 -6.43
C GLY A 384 -19.71 27.40 -6.00
N GLY A 385 -18.60 27.90 -6.54
CA GLY A 385 -17.22 27.59 -6.14
C GLY A 385 -16.41 28.84 -5.87
#